data_AF-A0A970I9V3-F1
#
_entry.id   AF-A0A970I9V3-F1
#
_cell.length_a   1.000
_cell.length_b   1.000
_cell.length_c   1.000
_cell.angle_alpha   90.00
_cell.angle_beta   90.00
_cell.angle_gamma   90.00
#
_symmetry.space_group_name_H-M   'P 1'
#
loop_
_entity.id
_entity.type
_entity.pdbx_description
1 polymer ?
#
loop_
_entity_poly.entity_id
_entity_poly.type
_entity_poly.pdbx_seq_one_letter_code
_entity_poly.pdbx_strand_id
1 'polypeptide(L)' 'MKVLIEISDKEFPFAMRVLKSLSFVKKAVPFSKSAIEIWDELTDSSEEIRLHKEGKVKLKSAEDLLNEL' A
#
# COMPACT_ATOMS: atom_id res chain seq x y z
N MET A 1 11.72 8.57 3.08
CA MET A 1 11.43 7.41 2.23
C MET A 1 11.21 6.20 3.12
N LYS A 2 10.15 5.42 2.88
CA LYS A 2 9.88 4.13 3.54
C LYS A 2 9.92 3.07 2.45
N VAL A 3 10.49 1.92 2.75
CA VAL A 3 10.66 0.82 1.80
C VAL A 3 10.11 -0.44 2.45
N LEU A 4 9.26 -1.17 1.73
CA LEU A 4 8.79 -2.50 2.11
C LEU A 4 9.77 -3.52 1.55
N ILE A 5 10.15 -4.50 2.37
CA ILE A 5 11.08 -5.55 1.98
C ILE A 5 10.44 -6.88 2.33
N GLU A 6 10.14 -7.68 1.31
CA GLU A 6 9.65 -9.04 1.48
C GLU A 6 10.85 -9.99 1.57
N ILE A 7 10.89 -10.76 2.66
CA ILE A 7 11.95 -11.74 2.94
C ILE A 7 11.30 -12.98 3.53
N SER A 8 11.91 -14.14 3.31
CA SER A 8 11.44 -15.38 3.92
C SER A 8 11.71 -15.40 5.44
N ASP A 9 10.82 -16.08 6.16
CA ASP A 9 10.82 -16.14 7.64
C ASP A 9 12.13 -16.67 8.21
N LYS A 10 12.81 -17.56 7.49
CA LYS A 10 14.10 -18.15 7.90
C LYS A 10 15.23 -17.11 7.93
N GLU A 11 15.21 -16.16 7.01
CA GLU A 11 16.23 -15.12 6.83
C GLU A 11 15.92 -13.87 7.67
N PHE A 12 14.69 -13.74 8.18
CA PHE A 12 14.24 -12.61 9.01
C PHE A 12 15.22 -12.24 10.14
N PRO A 13 15.73 -13.18 10.98
CA PRO A 13 16.64 -12.83 12.07
C PRO A 13 17.98 -12.27 11.57
N PHE A 14 18.45 -12.71 10.40
CA PHE A 14 19.67 -12.21 9.79
C PHE A 14 19.45 -10.82 9.18
N ALA A 15 18.41 -10.67 8.37
CA ALA A 15 18.07 -9.40 7.73
C ALA A 15 17.87 -8.29 8.76
N MET A 16 17.18 -8.57 9.87
CA MET A 16 16.93 -7.57 10.91
C MET A 16 18.22 -7.12 11.63
N ARG A 17 19.21 -8.00 11.78
CA ARG A 17 20.53 -7.62 12.32
C ARG A 17 21.27 -6.70 11.37
N VAL A 18 21.29 -7.05 10.08
CA VAL A 18 21.93 -6.23 9.04
C VAL A 18 21.27 -4.85 8.99
N LEU A 19 19.95 -4.80 8.86
CA LEU A 19 19.21 -3.53 8.78
C LEU A 19 19.46 -2.63 9.99
N LYS A 20 19.56 -3.19 11.20
CA LYS A 20 19.87 -2.42 12.42
C LYS A 20 21.34 -1.97 12.50
N SER A 21 22.26 -2.65 11.81
CA SER A 21 23.67 -2.26 11.77
C SER A 21 23.97 -1.11 10.80
N LEU A 22 23.05 -0.82 9.86
CA LEU A 22 23.22 0.23 8.87
C LEU A 22 22.91 1.60 9.50
N SER A 23 23.92 2.46 9.59
CA SER A 23 23.82 3.79 10.25
C SER A 23 22.79 4.74 9.62
N PHE A 24 22.46 4.53 8.34
CA PHE A 24 21.46 5.31 7.61
C PHE A 24 20.02 4.80 7.82
N VAL A 25 19.85 3.60 8.37
CA VAL A 25 18.54 3.04 8.69
C VAL A 25 18.08 3.58 10.03
N LYS A 26 17.21 4.58 10.00
CA LYS A 26 16.68 5.22 11.22
C LYS A 26 15.82 4.27 12.05
N LYS A 27 15.11 3.34 11.41
CA LYS A 27 14.19 2.40 12.07
C LYS A 27 13.93 1.18 11.19
N ALA A 28 14.14 -0.01 11.73
CA ALA A 28 13.72 -1.28 11.13
C ALA A 28 12.70 -1.94 12.07
N VAL A 29 11.46 -2.10 11.59
CA VAL A 29 10.34 -2.66 12.36
C VAL A 29 9.72 -3.79 11.55
N PRO A 30 9.47 -4.96 12.14
CA PRO A 30 8.67 -5.99 11.49
C PRO A 30 7.26 -5.48 11.24
N PHE A 31 6.77 -5.63 10.02
CA PHE A 31 5.36 -5.46 9.74
C PHE A 31 4.62 -6.73 10.17
N SER A 32 3.54 -6.59 10.92
CA SER A 32 2.63 -7.72 11.18
C SER A 32 1.86 -8.03 9.89
N LYS A 33 1.47 -9.30 9.70
CA LYS A 33 0.65 -9.71 8.54
C LYS A 33 -0.61 -8.84 8.38
N SER A 34 -1.28 -8.55 9.49
CA SER A 34 -2.45 -7.65 9.52
C SER A 34 -2.14 -6.22 9.07
N ALA A 35 -0.94 -5.70 9.34
CA ALA A 35 -0.53 -4.37 8.92
C ALA A 35 -0.12 -4.33 7.44
N ILE A 36 0.28 -5.48 6.86
CA ILE A 36 0.57 -5.61 5.43
C ILE A 36 -0.74 -5.61 4.65
N GLU A 37 -1.71 -6.45 5.03
CA GLU A 37 -3.02 -6.54 4.37
C GLU A 37 -3.74 -5.17 4.33
N ILE A 38 -3.77 -4.45 5.45
CA ILE A 38 -4.36 -3.11 5.51
C ILE A 38 -3.59 -2.11 4.64
N TRP A 39 -2.26 -2.22 4.56
CA TRP A 39 -1.45 -1.31 3.75
C TRP A 39 -1.66 -1.55 2.25
N ASP A 40 -1.75 -2.81 1.84
CA ASP A 40 -2.03 -3.19 0.46
C ASP A 40 -3.45 -2.75 0.06
N GLU A 41 -4.45 -3.04 0.90
CA GLU A 41 -5.84 -2.62 0.66
C GLU A 41 -6.00 -1.10 0.56
N LEU A 42 -5.29 -0.34 1.41
CA LEU A 42 -5.27 1.12 1.36
C LEU A 42 -4.55 1.66 0.12
N THR A 43 -3.48 0.99 -0.32
CA THR A 43 -2.72 1.37 -1.51
C THR A 43 -3.56 1.13 -2.75
N ASP A 44 -4.16 -0.05 -2.88
CA ASP A 44 -5.02 -0.43 -4.00
C ASP A 44 -6.23 0.49 -4.10
N SER A 45 -6.92 0.74 -2.98
CA SER A 45 -8.05 1.67 -2.93
C SER A 45 -7.65 3.10 -3.32
N SER A 46 -6.44 3.53 -2.93
CA SER A 46 -5.91 4.86 -3.29
C SER A 46 -5.53 4.95 -4.77
N GLU A 47 -5.04 3.87 -5.38
CA GLU A 47 -4.79 3.80 -6.82
C GLU A 47 -6.08 3.81 -7.63
N GLU A 48 -7.13 3.11 -7.20
CA GLU A 48 -8.45 3.15 -7.83
C GLU A 48 -9.05 4.56 -7.80
N ILE A 49 -8.95 5.26 -6.66
CA ILE A 49 -9.40 6.65 -6.53
C ILE A 49 -8.55 7.59 -7.40
N ARG A 50 -7.25 7.32 -7.54
CA ARG A 50 -6.36 8.09 -8.42
C ARG A 50 -6.74 7.90 -9.90
N LEU A 51 -6.99 6.67 -10.34
CA LEU A 51 -7.43 6.37 -11.71
C LEU A 51 -8.81 6.98 -12.03
N HIS A 52 -9.71 7.04 -11.04
CA HIS A 52 -10.98 7.75 -11.14
C HIS A 52 -10.80 9.27 -11.26
N LYS A 53 -9.87 9.87 -10.50
CA LYS A 53 -9.55 11.31 -10.58
C LYS A 53 -8.75 11.72 -11.82
N GLU A 54 -8.01 10.79 -12.44
CA GLU A 54 -7.23 11.03 -13.68
C GLU A 54 -8.08 11.10 -14.97
N GLY A 55 -9.42 11.04 -14.86
CA GLY A 55 -10.34 11.49 -15.91
C GLY A 55 -10.51 10.53 -17.11
N LYS A 56 -10.10 9.26 -17.00
CA LYS A 56 -10.22 8.27 -18.08
C LYS A 56 -11.58 7.58 -18.19
N VAL A 57 -12.51 7.84 -17.28
CA VAL A 57 -13.91 7.36 -17.37
C VAL A 57 -14.84 8.55 -17.25
N LYS A 58 -15.65 8.79 -18.29
CA LYS A 58 -16.74 9.76 -18.25
C LYS A 58 -17.79 9.25 -17.26
N LEU A 59 -17.94 9.91 -16.12
CA LEU A 59 -19.09 9.71 -15.26
C LEU A 59 -20.35 10.08 -16.04
N LYS A 60 -21.30 9.13 -16.20
CA LYS A 60 -22.71 9.49 -16.38
C LYS A 60 -23.12 10.29 -15.15
N SER A 61 -23.84 11.40 -15.33
CA SER A 61 -24.13 12.30 -14.22
C SER A 61 -25.04 11.60 -13.19
N ALA A 62 -25.03 12.05 -11.94
CA ALA A 62 -25.99 11.58 -10.94
C ALA A 62 -27.45 11.86 -11.36
N GLU A 63 -27.67 12.78 -12.31
CA GLU A 63 -28.99 13.04 -12.91
C GLU A 63 -29.38 11.95 -13.91
N ASP A 64 -28.43 11.31 -14.60
CA ASP A 64 -28.71 10.19 -15.50
C ASP A 64 -29.15 8.93 -14.73
N LEU A 65 -28.58 8.70 -13.54
CA LEU A 65 -28.97 7.58 -12.67
C LEU A 65 -30.38 7.74 -12.08
N LEU A 66 -30.85 8.97 -11.89
CA LEU A 66 -32.19 9.25 -11.38
C LEU A 66 -33.30 9.06 -12.43
N ASN A 67 -32.95 9.04 -13.72
CA ASN A 67 -33.91 8.91 -14.82
C ASN A 67 -34.14 7.46 -15.29
N GLU A 68 -33.44 6.48 -14.71
CA GLU A 68 -33.62 5.04 -15.02
C GLU A 68 -34.54 4.30 -14.01
N LEU A 69 -35.23 5.02 -13.11
CA LEU A 69 -36.25 4.47 -12.19
C LEU A 69 -37.68 4.90 -12.57
#